data_AF-A0A7S3B4K7-F1
#
_entry.id   AF-A0A7S3B4K7-F1
#
_cell.length_a   1.000
_cell.length_b   1.000
_cell.length_c   1.000
_cell.angle_alpha   90.00
_cell.angle_beta   90.00
_cell.angle_gamma   90.00
#
_symmetry.space_group_name_H-M   'P 1'
#
loop_
_entity.id
_entity.type
_entity.pdbx_description
1 polymer ?
#
loop_
_entity_poly.entity_id
_entity_poly.type
_entity_poly.pdbx_seq_one_letter_code
_entity_poly.pdbx_strand_id
1 'polypeptide(L)'
;AVWSRVGRCGGWVRWDFELDPSRAALQSPRLQLLRSLSELLGTAAITAAINPKKKELLEALRVKAWDGTYGSLCTDGCMMTAHGGVVMPVDAFMGTCTGFKQSGAFPDWVWTNKTMEELPDGRVKIGSQQSTGALQADLPAMGPFPAVSLAEAPDAIKKEGLVLPVEVGFVSFNDDATKITALDWGSGELGDTTESNCMDEWGAGVVGMALLYSRLGKPLPAP
;
A
#
# COMPACT_ATOMS: atom_id res chain seq x y z
N ALA A 1 30.00 -35.27 12.52
CA ALA A 1 29.45 -36.08 13.63
C ALA A 1 28.58 -35.18 14.50
N VAL A 2 27.36 -35.61 14.81
CA VAL A 2 26.45 -34.86 15.69
C VAL A 2 26.30 -35.64 16.99
N TRP A 3 26.47 -34.96 18.12
CA TRP A 3 26.30 -35.53 19.46
C TRP A 3 24.98 -35.06 20.03
N SER A 4 24.19 -36.00 20.55
CA SER A 4 22.93 -35.68 21.22
C SER A 4 22.87 -36.39 22.57
N ARG A 5 22.32 -35.68 23.56
CA ARG A 5 22.16 -36.16 24.93
C ARG A 5 20.79 -36.81 25.06
N VAL A 6 20.74 -38.09 25.44
CA VAL A 6 19.48 -38.84 25.51
C VAL A 6 19.14 -39.15 26.97
N GLY A 7 18.05 -38.58 27.45
CA GLY A 7 17.40 -38.94 28.73
C GLY A 7 18.05 -38.39 30.00
N ARG A 8 17.33 -38.54 31.14
CA ARG A 8 17.71 -37.99 32.46
C ARG A 8 18.91 -38.67 33.12
N CYS A 9 19.47 -39.71 32.53
CA CYS A 9 20.66 -40.42 33.03
C CYS A 9 21.88 -40.19 32.12
N GLY A 10 22.26 -38.94 31.88
CA GLY A 10 23.64 -38.49 31.66
C GLY A 10 24.50 -39.04 30.50
N GLY A 11 24.04 -39.97 29.65
CA GLY A 11 24.84 -40.53 28.57
C GLY A 11 24.84 -39.69 27.28
N TRP A 12 26.00 -39.59 26.62
CA TRP A 12 26.16 -39.01 25.29
C TRP A 12 26.32 -40.12 24.25
N VAL A 13 25.57 -40.04 23.15
CA VAL A 13 25.68 -40.98 22.04
C VAL A 13 26.24 -40.24 20.82
N ARG A 14 27.25 -40.84 20.19
CA ARG A 14 27.85 -40.35 18.95
C ARG A 14 27.10 -40.95 17.76
N TRP A 15 26.60 -40.09 16.87
CA TRP A 15 26.06 -40.52 15.59
C TRP A 15 27.09 -40.22 14.49
N ASP A 16 27.72 -41.28 13.99
CA ASP A 16 28.53 -41.23 12.77
C ASP A 16 27.62 -41.64 11.60
N PHE A 17 27.25 -40.68 10.77
CA PHE A 17 26.50 -40.94 9.53
C PHE A 17 27.50 -41.21 8.41
N GLU A 18 27.71 -42.48 8.08
CA GLU A 18 28.21 -42.85 6.75
C GLU A 18 27.02 -42.82 5.77
N LEU A 19 27.07 -41.90 4.81
CA LEU A 19 26.14 -41.87 3.70
C LEU A 19 26.52 -42.98 2.72
N ASP A 20 25.82 -44.11 2.81
CA ASP A 20 25.82 -45.15 1.78
C ASP A 20 25.16 -44.58 0.50
N PRO A 21 25.92 -44.36 -0.60
CA PRO A 21 25.38 -43.79 -1.82
C PRO A 21 24.42 -44.73 -2.56
N SER A 22 24.33 -46.01 -2.17
CA SER A 22 23.53 -47.03 -2.85
C SER A 22 22.09 -47.15 -2.35
N ARG A 23 21.69 -46.39 -1.32
CA ARG A 23 20.31 -46.40 -0.76
C ARG A 23 19.44 -45.19 -1.11
N ALA A 24 19.85 -44.36 -2.07
CA ALA A 24 19.13 -43.15 -2.47
C ALA A 24 17.92 -43.37 -3.42
N ALA A 25 17.40 -44.61 -3.55
CA ALA A 25 16.29 -44.90 -4.46
C ALA A 25 15.21 -45.78 -3.81
N LEU A 26 14.59 -45.28 -2.75
CA LEU A 26 13.21 -45.66 -2.43
C LEU A 26 12.30 -44.50 -2.86
N GLN A 27 11.99 -44.51 -4.15
CA GLN A 27 10.95 -43.68 -4.76
C GLN A 27 9.60 -44.07 -4.15
N SER A 28 9.25 -43.44 -3.04
CA SER A 28 7.89 -43.49 -2.54
C SER A 28 7.02 -42.73 -3.56
N PRO A 29 5.94 -43.34 -4.09
CA PRO A 29 5.00 -42.66 -4.99
C PRO A 29 4.45 -41.38 -4.35
N ARG A 30 4.39 -41.33 -3.01
CA ARG A 30 3.91 -40.20 -2.22
C ARG A 30 4.89 -39.01 -2.23
N LEU A 31 6.20 -39.26 -2.23
CA LEU A 31 7.23 -38.21 -2.32
C LEU A 31 7.39 -37.69 -3.74
N GLN A 32 7.20 -38.56 -4.75
CA GLN A 32 7.09 -38.12 -6.14
C GLN A 32 5.82 -37.30 -6.39
N LEU A 33 4.69 -37.66 -5.77
CA LEU A 33 3.45 -36.89 -5.86
C LEU A 33 3.56 -35.51 -5.17
N LEU A 34 4.26 -35.43 -4.04
CA LEU A 34 4.51 -34.16 -3.33
C LEU A 34 5.50 -33.26 -4.06
N ARG A 35 6.55 -33.83 -4.68
CA ARG A 35 7.44 -33.06 -5.58
C ARG A 35 6.74 -32.65 -6.87
N SER A 36 5.94 -33.52 -7.47
CA SER A 36 5.15 -33.16 -8.66
C SER A 36 4.08 -32.13 -8.35
N LEU A 37 3.51 -32.14 -7.13
CA LEU A 37 2.61 -31.08 -6.65
C LEU A 37 3.38 -29.78 -6.39
N SER A 38 4.58 -29.79 -5.80
CA SER A 38 5.37 -28.56 -5.63
C SER A 38 5.94 -28.03 -6.95
N GLU A 39 6.18 -28.89 -7.94
CA GLU A 39 6.61 -28.52 -9.29
C GLU A 39 5.42 -28.10 -10.17
N LEU A 40 4.22 -28.67 -10.01
CA LEU A 40 2.98 -28.16 -10.62
C LEU A 40 2.52 -26.84 -10.00
N LEU A 41 2.76 -26.65 -8.70
CA LEU A 41 2.48 -25.39 -7.99
C LEU A 41 3.65 -24.40 -8.09
N GLY A 42 4.78 -24.83 -8.68
CA GLY A 42 5.85 -23.96 -9.09
C GLY A 42 5.44 -23.22 -10.36
N THR A 43 5.31 -21.89 -10.28
CA THR A 43 5.04 -20.95 -11.38
C THR A 43 3.63 -20.89 -11.97
N ALA A 44 2.62 -21.38 -11.27
CA ALA A 44 1.33 -20.69 -11.28
C ALA A 44 1.30 -19.83 -10.02
N ALA A 45 1.57 -18.53 -10.15
CA ALA A 45 1.13 -17.60 -9.12
C ALA A 45 -0.38 -17.82 -8.98
N ILE A 46 -0.78 -18.60 -7.99
CA ILE A 46 -2.15 -18.56 -7.50
C ILE A 46 -2.24 -17.14 -6.97
N THR A 47 -2.70 -16.21 -7.80
CA THR A 47 -3.20 -14.93 -7.34
C THR A 47 -4.40 -15.32 -6.49
N ALA A 48 -4.14 -15.60 -5.21
CA ALA A 48 -5.19 -15.95 -4.28
C ALA A 48 -6.18 -14.80 -4.35
N ALA A 49 -7.45 -15.13 -4.61
CA ALA A 49 -8.50 -14.12 -4.59
C ALA A 49 -8.41 -13.40 -3.23
N ILE A 50 -8.25 -12.08 -3.27
CA ILE A 50 -8.16 -11.26 -2.07
C ILE A 50 -9.28 -11.64 -1.09
N ASN A 51 -8.92 -11.79 0.19
CA ASN A 51 -9.87 -12.03 1.26
C ASN A 51 -11.02 -11.01 1.15
N PRO A 52 -12.29 -11.44 1.02
CA PRO A 52 -13.42 -10.54 0.82
C PRO A 52 -13.54 -9.46 1.88
N LYS A 53 -13.20 -9.74 3.15
CA LYS A 53 -13.24 -8.76 4.24
C LYS A 53 -12.17 -7.68 4.06
N LYS A 54 -10.95 -8.06 3.65
CA LYS A 54 -9.87 -7.09 3.37
C LYS A 54 -10.27 -6.19 2.21
N LYS A 55 -10.83 -6.75 1.15
CA LYS A 55 -11.36 -5.98 0.01
C LYS A 55 -12.46 -5.01 0.44
N GLU A 56 -13.42 -5.47 1.25
CA GLU A 56 -14.48 -4.62 1.79
C GLU A 56 -13.94 -3.45 2.63
N LEU A 57 -12.97 -3.72 3.52
CA LEU A 57 -12.31 -2.68 4.31
C LEU A 57 -11.60 -1.63 3.44
N LEU A 58 -10.90 -2.06 2.39
CA LEU A 58 -10.20 -1.14 1.48
C LEU A 58 -11.16 -0.29 0.65
N GLU A 59 -12.27 -0.86 0.18
CA GLU A 59 -13.31 -0.09 -0.49
C GLU A 59 -14.03 0.87 0.47
N ALA A 60 -14.27 0.44 1.71
CA ALA A 60 -14.81 1.30 2.74
C ALA A 60 -13.85 2.45 3.07
N LEU A 61 -12.54 2.19 3.17
CA LEU A 61 -11.52 3.20 3.42
C LEU A 61 -11.53 4.28 2.35
N ARG A 62 -11.54 3.87 1.07
CA ARG A 62 -11.58 4.76 -0.09
C ARG A 62 -12.75 5.75 -0.04
N VAL A 63 -13.90 5.33 0.48
CA VAL A 63 -15.09 6.18 0.63
C VAL A 63 -14.99 7.04 1.90
N LYS A 64 -14.67 6.42 3.03
CA LYS A 64 -14.68 7.04 4.36
C LYS A 64 -13.53 8.00 4.63
N ALA A 65 -12.44 7.93 3.84
CA ALA A 65 -11.37 8.91 3.86
C ALA A 65 -11.87 10.33 3.56
N TRP A 66 -12.95 10.46 2.78
CA TRP A 66 -13.51 11.74 2.36
C TRP A 66 -14.58 12.30 3.32
N ASP A 67 -15.26 11.45 4.10
CA ASP A 67 -16.33 11.86 5.01
C ASP A 67 -15.88 11.96 6.48
N GLY A 68 -14.63 11.61 6.77
CA GLY A 68 -14.05 11.67 8.13
C GLY A 68 -14.43 10.50 9.02
N THR A 69 -15.11 9.47 8.52
CA THR A 69 -15.56 8.30 9.31
C THR A 69 -14.65 7.08 9.18
N TYR A 70 -13.42 7.27 8.70
CA TYR A 70 -12.44 6.20 8.49
C TYR A 70 -11.92 5.57 9.79
N GLY A 71 -11.96 6.28 10.93
CA GLY A 71 -11.41 5.79 12.21
C GLY A 71 -12.01 4.46 12.65
N SER A 72 -13.26 4.15 12.28
CA SER A 72 -13.88 2.85 12.56
C SER A 72 -13.25 1.69 11.78
N LEU A 73 -12.43 1.95 10.76
CA LEU A 73 -11.76 0.93 9.94
C LEU A 73 -10.35 0.62 10.41
N CYS A 74 -9.72 1.54 11.15
CA CYS A 74 -8.35 1.39 11.62
C CYS A 74 -8.30 0.91 13.07
N THR A 75 -7.18 0.31 13.43
CA THR A 75 -6.79 0.06 14.84
C THR A 75 -6.30 1.35 15.48
N ASP A 76 -6.37 1.41 16.81
CA ASP A 76 -5.79 2.50 17.58
C ASP A 76 -4.27 2.55 17.36
N GLY A 77 -3.74 3.74 17.08
CA GLY A 77 -2.30 3.92 16.79
C GLY A 77 -1.87 3.45 15.40
N CYS A 78 -2.82 3.19 14.49
CA CYS A 78 -2.51 2.90 13.10
C CYS A 78 -1.68 4.03 12.46
N MET A 79 -0.58 3.65 11.83
CA MET A 79 0.36 4.57 11.20
C MET A 79 0.26 4.48 9.67
N MET A 80 0.56 5.60 9.03
CA MET A 80 0.73 5.70 7.59
C MET A 80 2.12 6.21 7.24
N THR A 81 2.79 5.51 6.33
CA THR A 81 3.95 6.04 5.61
C THR A 81 3.46 6.62 4.29
N ALA A 82 3.47 7.95 4.17
CA ALA A 82 3.07 8.66 2.96
C ALA A 82 4.22 8.70 1.93
N HIS A 83 3.91 9.16 0.73
CA HIS A 83 4.90 9.50 -0.30
C HIS A 83 6.00 10.41 0.25
N GLY A 84 7.25 10.16 -0.16
CA GLY A 84 8.41 10.84 0.40
C GLY A 84 8.88 10.27 1.75
N GLY A 85 8.28 9.17 2.22
CA GLY A 85 8.73 8.45 3.42
C GLY A 85 8.28 9.07 4.75
N VAL A 86 7.37 10.05 4.72
CA VAL A 86 6.87 10.70 5.93
C VAL A 86 5.94 9.74 6.68
N VAL A 87 6.33 9.38 7.89
CA VAL A 87 5.53 8.51 8.78
C VAL A 87 4.68 9.37 9.72
N MET A 88 3.37 9.14 9.74
CA MET A 88 2.41 9.90 10.56
C MET A 88 1.24 9.02 11.03
N PRO A 89 0.50 9.42 12.08
CA PRO A 89 -0.75 8.76 12.44
C PRO A 89 -1.76 8.79 11.29
N VAL A 90 -2.52 7.71 11.09
CA VAL A 90 -3.53 7.64 10.03
C VAL A 90 -4.56 8.77 10.14
N ASP A 91 -4.88 9.19 11.37
CA ASP A 91 -5.82 10.28 11.63
C ASP A 91 -5.33 11.63 11.07
N ALA A 92 -4.02 11.88 11.14
CA ALA A 92 -3.44 13.11 10.59
C ALA A 92 -3.51 13.12 9.05
N PHE A 93 -3.21 11.98 8.42
CA PHE A 93 -3.28 11.86 6.97
C PHE A 93 -4.72 11.92 6.46
N MET A 94 -5.61 11.09 6.99
CA MET A 94 -6.99 11.01 6.53
C MET A 94 -7.80 12.26 6.91
N GLY A 95 -7.46 12.92 8.02
CA GLY A 95 -7.99 14.24 8.35
C GLY A 95 -7.69 15.29 7.27
N THR A 96 -6.53 15.18 6.61
CA THR A 96 -6.17 16.03 5.46
C THR A 96 -7.08 15.73 4.26
N CYS A 97 -7.29 14.45 3.90
CA CYS A 97 -8.22 14.05 2.84
C CYS A 97 -9.65 14.57 3.08
N THR A 98 -10.13 14.41 4.32
CA THR A 98 -11.44 14.92 4.75
C THR A 98 -11.52 16.45 4.61
N GLY A 99 -10.48 17.17 5.05
CA GLY A 99 -10.41 18.62 4.91
C GLY A 99 -10.50 19.09 3.46
N PHE A 100 -9.78 18.42 2.54
CA PHE A 100 -9.88 18.69 1.11
C PHE A 100 -11.29 18.50 0.57
N LYS A 101 -11.98 17.41 0.94
CA LYS A 101 -13.37 17.19 0.51
C LYS A 101 -14.30 18.27 1.06
N GLN A 102 -14.17 18.59 2.33
CA GLN A 102 -15.03 19.58 3.02
C GLN A 102 -14.80 21.00 2.54
N SER A 103 -13.60 21.33 2.05
CA SER A 103 -13.31 22.65 1.48
C SER A 103 -14.18 22.96 0.24
N GLY A 104 -14.66 21.94 -0.47
CA GLY A 104 -15.37 22.12 -1.73
C GLY A 104 -14.50 22.63 -2.88
N ALA A 105 -13.19 22.84 -2.68
CA ALA A 105 -12.27 23.33 -3.71
C ALA A 105 -12.16 22.37 -4.91
N PHE A 106 -12.25 21.06 -4.64
CA PHE A 106 -12.17 19.98 -5.63
C PHE A 106 -13.37 19.04 -5.47
N PRO A 107 -14.57 19.41 -5.96
CA PRO A 107 -15.78 18.64 -5.71
C PRO A 107 -15.74 17.25 -6.35
N ASP A 108 -15.03 17.13 -7.47
CA ASP A 108 -14.89 15.90 -8.27
C ASP A 108 -13.70 15.04 -7.86
N TRP A 109 -13.04 15.35 -6.73
CA TRP A 109 -11.91 14.55 -6.26
C TRP A 109 -12.35 13.12 -5.97
N VAL A 110 -11.71 12.18 -6.66
CA VAL A 110 -11.92 10.74 -6.56
C VAL A 110 -10.61 10.02 -6.26
N TRP A 111 -10.70 9.04 -5.36
CA TRP A 111 -9.71 7.97 -5.19
C TRP A 111 -10.32 6.67 -5.78
N THR A 112 -9.56 6.01 -6.65
CA THR A 112 -9.87 4.70 -7.24
C THR A 112 -8.79 3.65 -6.88
N ASN A 113 -9.21 2.43 -6.56
CA ASN A 113 -8.32 1.28 -6.44
C ASN A 113 -8.26 0.55 -7.80
N LYS A 114 -7.17 0.71 -8.55
CA LYS A 114 -6.99 0.11 -9.88
C LYS A 114 -6.59 -1.36 -9.79
N THR A 115 -5.75 -1.71 -8.80
CA THR A 115 -5.34 -3.09 -8.53
C THR A 115 -5.37 -3.39 -7.05
N MET A 116 -5.66 -4.64 -6.71
CA MET A 116 -5.59 -5.18 -5.35
C MET A 116 -5.12 -6.63 -5.42
N GLU A 117 -4.04 -6.93 -4.70
CA GLU A 117 -3.42 -8.25 -4.66
C GLU A 117 -3.09 -8.60 -3.21
N GLU A 118 -3.56 -9.74 -2.72
CA GLU A 118 -3.14 -10.24 -1.42
C GLU A 118 -1.81 -10.99 -1.55
N LEU A 119 -0.84 -10.57 -0.74
CA LEU A 119 0.51 -11.12 -0.71
C LEU A 119 0.59 -12.34 0.23
N PRO A 120 1.60 -13.22 0.07
CA PRO A 120 1.78 -14.39 0.93
C PRO A 120 1.97 -14.06 2.42
N ASP A 121 2.41 -12.85 2.76
CA ASP A 121 2.56 -12.36 4.13
C ASP A 121 1.25 -11.82 4.75
N GLY A 122 0.14 -11.88 3.99
CA GLY A 122 -1.17 -11.43 4.42
C GLY A 122 -1.42 -9.93 4.24
N ARG A 123 -0.45 -9.13 3.77
CA ARG A 123 -0.70 -7.75 3.36
C ARG A 123 -1.45 -7.70 2.03
N VAL A 124 -2.08 -6.57 1.75
CA VAL A 124 -2.64 -6.29 0.43
C VAL A 124 -1.77 -5.24 -0.25
N LYS A 125 -1.23 -5.57 -1.42
CA LYS A 125 -0.66 -4.61 -2.37
C LYS A 125 -1.81 -3.93 -3.10
N ILE A 126 -1.86 -2.60 -3.05
CA ILE A 126 -2.90 -1.79 -3.66
C ILE A 126 -2.28 -0.81 -4.66
N GLY A 127 -2.78 -0.80 -5.90
CA GLY A 127 -2.49 0.26 -6.86
C GLY A 127 -3.64 1.27 -6.82
N SER A 128 -3.43 2.42 -6.20
CA SER A 128 -4.45 3.47 -6.08
C SER A 128 -4.13 4.65 -6.98
N GLN A 129 -5.16 5.28 -7.52
CA GLN A 129 -5.03 6.53 -8.27
C GLN A 129 -5.95 7.60 -7.69
N GLN A 130 -5.43 8.81 -7.60
CA GLN A 130 -6.19 9.99 -7.24
C GLN A 130 -6.32 10.93 -8.43
N SER A 131 -7.53 11.43 -8.65
CA SER A 131 -7.81 12.50 -9.59
C SER A 131 -8.61 13.58 -8.86
N THR A 132 -8.10 14.81 -8.87
CA THR A 132 -8.72 15.91 -8.12
C THR A 132 -9.94 16.49 -8.82
N GLY A 133 -10.03 16.34 -10.15
CA GLY A 133 -10.88 17.19 -10.98
C GLY A 133 -10.48 18.67 -10.90
N ALA A 134 -11.31 19.52 -11.52
CA ALA A 134 -11.09 20.95 -11.59
C ALA A 134 -11.13 21.63 -10.22
N LEU A 135 -10.23 22.59 -10.00
CA LEU A 135 -10.32 23.54 -8.89
C LEU A 135 -11.49 24.50 -9.13
N GLN A 136 -12.46 24.54 -8.22
CA GLN A 136 -13.71 25.31 -8.35
C GLN A 136 -13.93 26.35 -7.23
N ALA A 137 -13.14 26.32 -6.17
CA ALA A 137 -13.19 27.28 -5.07
C ALA A 137 -11.80 27.50 -4.47
N ASP A 138 -11.70 28.51 -3.60
CA ASP A 138 -10.47 28.76 -2.84
C ASP A 138 -10.15 27.54 -1.96
N LEU A 139 -8.88 27.16 -1.96
CA LEU A 139 -8.36 26.11 -1.10
C LEU A 139 -7.89 26.76 0.21
N PRO A 140 -8.50 26.46 1.37
CA PRO A 140 -8.04 27.00 2.64
C PRO A 140 -6.68 26.41 3.01
N ALA A 141 -5.96 27.08 3.91
CA ALA A 141 -4.79 26.49 4.54
C ALA A 141 -5.22 25.26 5.35
N MET A 142 -4.50 24.15 5.20
CA MET A 142 -4.82 22.87 5.86
C MET A 142 -3.53 22.19 6.31
N GLY A 143 -3.38 22.02 7.63
CA GLY A 143 -2.15 21.47 8.21
C GLY A 143 -0.91 22.27 7.80
N PRO A 144 0.14 21.64 7.23
CA PRO A 144 1.34 22.34 6.76
C PRO A 144 1.14 23.05 5.41
N PHE A 145 -0.03 22.90 4.77
CA PHE A 145 -0.24 23.34 3.42
C PHE A 145 -0.87 24.76 3.35
N PRO A 146 -0.32 25.67 2.53
CA PRO A 146 -0.78 27.06 2.46
C PRO A 146 -2.14 27.18 1.77
N ALA A 147 -2.84 28.30 2.00
CA ALA A 147 -4.05 28.62 1.25
C ALA A 147 -3.72 28.93 -0.22
N VAL A 148 -4.66 28.63 -1.13
CA VAL A 148 -4.57 28.95 -2.55
C VAL A 148 -5.87 29.60 -3.02
N SER A 149 -5.76 30.78 -3.61
CA SER A 149 -6.92 31.43 -4.24
C SER A 149 -7.22 30.82 -5.62
N LEU A 150 -8.50 30.58 -5.91
CA LEU A 150 -8.98 30.17 -7.22
C LEU A 150 -8.61 31.21 -8.29
N ALA A 151 -8.58 32.50 -7.95
CA ALA A 151 -8.23 33.55 -8.90
C ALA A 151 -6.75 33.46 -9.33
N GLU A 152 -5.86 33.17 -8.37
CA GLU A 152 -4.41 33.11 -8.59
C GLU A 152 -3.92 31.77 -9.16
N ALA A 153 -4.70 30.70 -9.01
CA ALA A 153 -4.30 29.39 -9.47
C ALA A 153 -4.07 29.37 -11.00
N PRO A 154 -3.18 28.51 -11.52
CA PRO A 154 -3.01 28.33 -12.97
C PRO A 154 -4.29 27.81 -13.66
N ASP A 155 -4.48 28.13 -14.93
CA ASP A 155 -5.67 27.71 -15.68
C ASP A 155 -5.80 26.19 -15.84
N ALA A 156 -4.67 25.47 -15.91
CA ALA A 156 -4.66 24.02 -16.11
C ALA A 156 -5.38 23.29 -14.96
N ILE A 157 -5.06 23.62 -13.71
CA ILE A 157 -5.69 22.97 -12.54
C ILE A 157 -7.18 23.35 -12.39
N LYS A 158 -7.61 24.49 -12.93
CA LYS A 158 -9.04 24.90 -12.96
C LYS A 158 -9.88 24.18 -14.02
N LYS A 159 -9.24 23.59 -15.04
CA LYS A 159 -9.94 22.94 -16.18
C LYS A 159 -9.83 21.42 -16.12
N GLU A 160 -8.62 20.93 -15.86
CA GLU A 160 -8.28 19.51 -16.00
C GLU A 160 -8.06 18.84 -14.64
N GLY A 161 -7.63 19.60 -13.64
CA GLY A 161 -7.21 19.04 -12.36
C GLY A 161 -5.86 18.34 -12.43
N LEU A 162 -5.56 17.58 -11.37
CA LEU A 162 -4.39 16.74 -11.25
C LEU A 162 -4.81 15.27 -11.29
N VAL A 163 -4.16 14.49 -12.16
CA VAL A 163 -4.26 13.03 -12.18
C VAL A 163 -2.91 12.46 -11.78
N LEU A 164 -2.83 11.96 -10.55
CA LEU A 164 -1.65 11.30 -10.02
C LEU A 164 -1.41 9.96 -10.77
N PRO A 165 -0.16 9.47 -10.83
CA PRO A 165 0.09 8.11 -11.31
C PRO A 165 -0.60 7.08 -10.41
N VAL A 166 -0.72 5.85 -10.89
CA VAL A 166 -1.09 4.75 -9.99
C VAL A 166 0.04 4.56 -9.00
N GLU A 167 -0.22 4.89 -7.74
CA GLU A 167 0.70 4.78 -6.62
C GLU A 167 0.50 3.42 -5.95
N VAL A 168 1.60 2.67 -5.79
CA VAL A 168 1.57 1.36 -5.15
C VAL A 168 1.77 1.51 -3.65
N GLY A 169 0.80 1.02 -2.88
CA GLY A 169 0.87 0.93 -1.44
C GLY A 169 0.71 -0.49 -0.92
N PHE A 170 1.00 -0.66 0.36
CA PHE A 170 0.85 -1.91 1.10
C PHE A 170 -0.01 -1.66 2.34
N VAL A 171 -1.05 -2.47 2.52
CA VAL A 171 -1.98 -2.36 3.64
C VAL A 171 -1.92 -3.61 4.49
N SER A 172 -1.75 -3.43 5.79
CA SER A 172 -1.73 -4.49 6.79
C SER A 172 -3.03 -4.52 7.59
N PHE A 173 -3.39 -5.70 8.07
CA PHE A 173 -4.65 -5.95 8.78
C PHE A 173 -4.37 -6.66 10.10
N ASN A 174 -5.33 -6.61 11.02
CA ASN A 174 -5.35 -7.54 12.16
C ASN A 174 -5.74 -8.96 11.71
N ASP A 175 -5.53 -9.94 12.59
CA ASP A 175 -5.65 -11.37 12.26
C ASP A 175 -7.03 -11.77 11.70
N ASP A 176 -8.11 -11.15 12.17
CA ASP A 176 -9.48 -11.44 11.75
C ASP A 176 -9.97 -10.61 10.55
N ALA A 177 -9.08 -9.74 10.02
CA ALA A 177 -9.34 -8.79 8.94
C ALA A 177 -10.56 -7.90 9.20
N THR A 178 -10.73 -7.44 10.45
CA THR A 178 -11.77 -6.46 10.82
C THR A 178 -11.25 -5.03 10.88
N LYS A 179 -9.92 -4.85 10.97
CA LYS A 179 -9.27 -3.54 11.08
C LYS A 179 -7.97 -3.46 10.27
N ILE A 180 -7.67 -2.24 9.81
CA ILE A 180 -6.39 -1.88 9.21
C ILE A 180 -5.38 -1.53 10.32
N THR A 181 -4.17 -2.07 10.23
CA THR A 181 -3.10 -1.88 11.21
C THR A 181 -2.00 -0.95 10.72
N ALA A 182 -1.74 -0.90 9.41
CA ALA A 182 -0.77 0.01 8.82
C ALA A 182 -1.07 0.27 7.34
N LEU A 183 -0.68 1.46 6.87
CA LEU A 183 -0.73 1.89 5.47
C LEU A 183 0.67 2.33 5.04
N ASP A 184 1.16 1.86 3.90
CA ASP A 184 2.52 2.18 3.45
C ASP A 184 2.59 2.45 1.96
N TRP A 185 2.80 3.73 1.60
CA TRP A 185 3.10 4.22 0.26
C TRP A 185 4.55 4.76 0.17
N GLY A 186 5.39 4.47 1.16
CA GLY A 186 6.75 5.01 1.28
C GLY A 186 7.74 4.47 0.26
N SER A 187 7.42 3.35 -0.42
CA SER A 187 8.30 2.76 -1.43
C SER A 187 8.50 3.66 -2.66
N GLY A 188 7.53 4.54 -2.94
CA GLY A 188 7.49 5.32 -4.18
C GLY A 188 7.28 4.47 -5.44
N GLU A 189 6.90 3.20 -5.29
CA GLU A 189 6.62 2.31 -6.41
C GLU A 189 5.40 2.80 -7.19
N LEU A 190 5.50 2.81 -8.51
CA LEU A 190 4.42 3.18 -9.42
C LEU A 190 3.88 1.97 -10.18
N GLY A 191 2.57 1.98 -10.40
CA GLY A 191 1.87 1.10 -11.32
C GLY A 191 1.75 1.74 -12.72
N ASP A 192 0.54 1.68 -13.29
CA ASP A 192 0.25 2.32 -14.58
C ASP A 192 0.33 3.87 -14.47
N THR A 193 1.11 4.48 -15.34
CA THR A 193 1.31 5.94 -15.39
C THR A 193 0.65 6.60 -16.61
N THR A 194 -0.01 5.82 -17.48
CA THR A 194 -0.51 6.31 -18.78
C THR A 194 -1.55 7.42 -18.67
N GLU A 195 -2.38 7.41 -17.62
CA GLU A 195 -3.41 8.43 -17.37
C GLU A 195 -2.86 9.64 -16.57
N SER A 196 -1.62 9.57 -16.06
CA SER A 196 -1.10 10.65 -15.22
C SER A 196 -0.71 11.87 -16.04
N ASN A 197 -1.04 13.06 -15.53
CA ASN A 197 -0.68 14.34 -16.14
C ASN A 197 0.46 15.07 -15.41
N CYS A 198 1.23 14.39 -14.56
CA CYS A 198 2.25 14.99 -13.69
C CYS A 198 3.59 14.23 -13.63
N MET A 199 3.88 13.41 -14.64
CA MET A 199 5.09 12.57 -14.64
C MET A 199 6.39 13.35 -14.76
N ASP A 200 6.37 14.54 -15.37
CA ASP A 200 7.56 15.40 -15.45
C ASP A 200 7.99 15.89 -14.06
N GLU A 201 7.04 16.35 -13.24
CA GLU A 201 7.30 16.75 -11.87
C GLU A 201 7.66 15.57 -10.97
N TRP A 202 7.02 14.41 -11.18
CA TRP A 202 7.39 13.18 -10.49
C TRP A 202 8.85 12.80 -10.77
N GLY A 203 9.27 12.84 -12.04
CA GLY A 203 10.65 12.59 -12.46
C GLY A 203 11.66 13.59 -11.88
N ALA A 204 11.20 14.80 -11.53
CA ALA A 204 11.98 15.82 -10.84
C ALA A 204 12.01 15.65 -9.30
N GLY A 205 11.35 14.62 -8.76
CA GLY A 205 11.32 14.31 -7.33
C GLY A 205 10.18 14.99 -6.54
N VAL A 206 9.21 15.61 -7.22
CA VAL A 206 8.01 16.17 -6.58
C VAL A 206 6.96 15.07 -6.50
N VAL A 207 6.54 14.68 -5.28
CA VAL A 207 5.64 13.54 -5.07
C VAL A 207 4.48 13.85 -4.12
N GLY A 208 3.41 13.05 -4.17
CA GLY A 208 2.26 13.17 -3.28
C GLY A 208 1.63 14.57 -3.32
N MET A 209 1.34 15.15 -2.15
CA MET A 209 0.72 16.48 -2.05
C MET A 209 1.59 17.62 -2.60
N ALA A 210 2.92 17.45 -2.69
CA ALA A 210 3.77 18.46 -3.30
C ALA A 210 3.45 18.64 -4.80
N LEU A 211 2.94 17.61 -5.48
CA LEU A 211 2.51 17.69 -6.88
C LEU A 211 1.29 18.61 -7.03
N LEU A 212 0.30 18.45 -6.16
CA LEU A 212 -0.89 19.31 -6.15
C LEU A 212 -0.49 20.77 -5.96
N TYR A 213 0.36 21.04 -4.98
CA TYR A 213 0.80 22.40 -4.67
C TYR A 213 1.72 23.01 -5.74
N SER A 214 2.54 22.19 -6.41
CA SER A 214 3.27 22.60 -7.62
C SER A 214 2.29 23.06 -8.71
N ARG A 215 1.23 22.27 -8.98
CA ARG A 215 0.21 22.59 -9.99
C ARG A 215 -0.71 23.75 -9.62
N LEU A 216 -0.86 24.02 -8.32
CA LEU A 216 -1.53 25.20 -7.79
C LEU A 216 -0.67 26.48 -7.89
N GLY A 217 0.58 26.39 -8.36
CA GLY A 217 1.50 27.53 -8.43
C GLY A 217 2.05 27.97 -7.06
N LYS A 218 1.97 27.10 -6.05
CA LYS A 218 2.45 27.34 -4.68
C LYS A 218 3.31 26.15 -4.22
N PRO A 219 4.44 25.86 -4.89
CA PRO A 219 5.23 24.66 -4.61
C PRO A 219 5.65 24.60 -3.13
N LEU A 220 5.61 23.39 -2.57
CA LEU A 220 6.03 23.14 -1.19
C LEU A 220 7.55 23.03 -1.10
N PRO A 221 8.16 23.26 0.07
CA PRO A 221 9.54 22.91 0.32
C PRO A 221 9.80 21.42 0.05
N ALA A 222 11.05 21.09 -0.30
CA ALA A 222 11.47 19.69 -0.36
C ALA A 222 11.29 19.02 1.02
N PRO A 223 10.97 17.71 1.05
CA PRO A 223 10.88 16.93 2.30
C PRO A 223 12.16 16.99 3.15
#